data_AF-A0A5V7NL51-F1
#
_entry.id   AF-A0A5V7NL51-F1
#
_cell.length_a   1.000
_cell.length_b   1.000
_cell.length_c   1.000
_cell.angle_alpha   90.00
_cell.angle_beta   90.00
_cell.angle_gamma   90.00
#
_symmetry.space_group_name_H-M   'P 1'
#
loop_
_entity.id
_entity.type
_entity.pdbx_description
1 polymer ?
#
loop_
_entity_poly.entity_id
_entity_poly.type
_entity_poly.pdbx_seq_one_letter_code
_entity_poly.pdbx_strand_id
1 'polypeptide(L)'
;MSQSEYASILKCTPWLAKFLTRRGLKQPDHRPLYEYHATSEEYDELKRLLRAIGVPDGYKSDKGYAACFTLFCSEWYRRDYEREYGWAWEPIYKTIGISASSSKMGKIIPKGLDGYWGRPVRFYDTERRNFLGSLFSEGGLPFRLLKESNSRFQSMFSLILNQYDQAKSSNISTFALVHAAVEKSSLPVVFKEDTSVELISRMAEQLVSLVQIYDLSNHTEPVKELERVHPKWRDSFPVPLDDDTGTSFLNGLLRTASTESKPRLQKNKTTLCQFLWSENHPEALQALISLPEELSFSIDIEPSTTRFELAIYEDGNEIASLGPAYATLSNSQAKIKVRKREIKFYRRNPTVSLFIVARAGGMFFGSNLLEGSEVAVGDVPLVFVSDKNEWLLQGQASCSVRGSHVLIVLPKDGCLASEHEDCDSGFSALGCHALTIKGRQDIIIKGDETYRIKIGRDQIIHTGFSFQGKRLNWTSYPDELFLGVPGITQHSENLSTRHYKRFFNGTFIENCDVQEKMGAQFISVRNENDETLLRKKIGILPNDFSLEIKNGQQANEGSVIITT
;
A
#
# COMPACT_ATOMS: atom_id res chain seq x y z
N MET A 1 -41.57 -36.41 -18.65
CA MET A 1 -41.16 -35.09 -18.11
C MET A 1 -42.32 -34.57 -17.27
N SER A 2 -42.09 -34.26 -16.00
CA SER A 2 -43.17 -33.83 -15.10
C SER A 2 -43.47 -32.33 -15.27
N GLN A 3 -44.67 -31.87 -14.89
CA GLN A 3 -45.05 -30.44 -14.96
C GLN A 3 -44.11 -29.53 -14.14
N SER A 4 -43.47 -30.03 -13.07
CA SER A 4 -42.56 -29.24 -12.24
C SER A 4 -41.16 -29.07 -12.86
N GLU A 5 -40.69 -30.03 -13.67
CA GLU A 5 -39.44 -29.93 -14.43
C GLU A 5 -39.52 -28.83 -15.49
N TYR A 6 -40.63 -28.75 -16.25
CA TYR A 6 -40.85 -27.70 -17.24
C TYR A 6 -40.90 -26.31 -16.58
N ALA A 7 -41.58 -26.18 -15.43
CA ALA A 7 -41.76 -24.90 -14.75
C ALA A 7 -40.46 -24.29 -14.18
N SER A 8 -39.50 -25.12 -13.74
CA SER A 8 -38.22 -24.65 -13.19
C SER A 8 -37.25 -24.16 -14.27
N ILE A 9 -37.07 -24.93 -15.34
CA ILE A 9 -36.21 -24.57 -16.48
C ILE A 9 -36.72 -23.31 -17.19
N LEU A 10 -38.05 -23.20 -17.39
CA LEU A 10 -38.67 -22.04 -18.05
C LEU A 10 -38.59 -20.73 -17.25
N LYS A 11 -38.25 -20.77 -15.95
CA LYS A 11 -38.25 -19.58 -15.10
C LYS A 11 -36.87 -19.22 -14.51
N CYS A 12 -36.08 -20.19 -14.03
CA CYS A 12 -34.77 -19.93 -13.43
C CYS A 12 -33.70 -19.59 -14.46
N THR A 13 -33.61 -20.34 -15.56
CA THR A 13 -32.58 -20.12 -16.59
C THR A 13 -32.72 -18.74 -17.27
N PRO A 14 -33.93 -18.29 -17.68
CA PRO A 14 -34.10 -16.94 -18.22
C PRO A 14 -33.80 -15.84 -17.20
N TRP A 15 -34.15 -16.05 -15.91
CA TRP A 15 -33.84 -15.09 -14.86
C TRP A 15 -32.32 -14.94 -14.67
N LEU A 16 -31.57 -16.05 -14.63
CA LEU A 16 -30.11 -16.03 -14.54
C LEU A 16 -29.45 -15.37 -15.76
N ALA A 17 -29.95 -15.64 -16.96
CA ALA A 17 -29.46 -15.00 -18.18
C ALA A 17 -29.66 -13.48 -18.12
N LYS A 18 -30.83 -13.01 -17.65
CA LYS A 18 -31.10 -11.58 -17.43
C LYS A 18 -30.18 -10.99 -16.35
N PHE A 19 -30.00 -11.71 -15.24
CA PHE A 19 -29.12 -11.32 -14.13
C PHE A 19 -27.67 -11.11 -14.59
N LEU A 20 -27.12 -12.04 -15.38
CA LEU A 20 -25.76 -11.95 -15.94
C LEU A 20 -25.64 -10.89 -17.04
N THR A 21 -26.62 -10.79 -17.93
CA THR A 21 -26.60 -9.82 -19.04
C THR A 21 -26.57 -8.38 -18.54
N ARG A 22 -27.31 -8.07 -17.46
CA ARG A 22 -27.26 -6.76 -16.79
C ARG A 22 -25.86 -6.36 -16.30
N ARG A 23 -24.98 -7.34 -16.10
CA ARG A 23 -23.59 -7.19 -15.66
C ARG A 23 -22.58 -7.35 -16.79
N GLY A 24 -23.05 -7.39 -18.04
CA GLY A 24 -22.19 -7.59 -19.21
C GLY A 24 -21.63 -9.01 -19.35
N LEU A 25 -22.17 -9.99 -18.61
CA LEU A 25 -21.68 -11.36 -18.59
C LEU A 25 -22.57 -12.27 -19.44
N LYS A 26 -21.95 -13.14 -20.25
CA LYS A 26 -22.63 -14.21 -20.99
C LYS A 26 -22.74 -15.50 -20.17
N GLN A 27 -21.83 -15.69 -19.23
CA GLN A 27 -21.75 -16.85 -18.32
C GLN A 27 -21.12 -16.40 -16.99
N PRO A 28 -21.30 -17.15 -15.90
CA PRO A 28 -20.56 -16.92 -14.64
C PRO A 28 -19.05 -16.92 -14.88
N ASP A 29 -18.32 -16.06 -14.17
CA ASP A 29 -16.89 -15.87 -14.32
C ASP A 29 -16.11 -16.26 -13.05
N HIS A 30 -16.70 -17.13 -12.23
CA HIS A 30 -16.09 -17.70 -11.03
C HIS A 30 -15.82 -16.73 -9.89
N ARG A 31 -16.20 -15.45 -10.01
CA ARG A 31 -16.12 -14.51 -8.88
C ARG A 31 -17.03 -14.95 -7.73
N PRO A 32 -16.72 -14.61 -6.47
CA PRO A 32 -17.61 -14.86 -5.34
C PRO A 32 -19.02 -14.30 -5.56
N LEU A 33 -20.06 -14.97 -5.02
CA LEU A 33 -21.44 -14.58 -5.32
C LEU A 33 -21.79 -13.14 -4.89
N TYR A 34 -21.22 -12.65 -3.79
CA TYR A 34 -21.42 -11.27 -3.34
C TYR A 34 -20.89 -10.23 -4.35
N GLU A 35 -19.87 -10.56 -5.16
CA GLU A 35 -19.28 -9.66 -6.18
C GLU A 35 -20.15 -9.53 -7.44
N TYR A 36 -21.22 -10.32 -7.54
CA TYR A 36 -22.25 -10.05 -8.55
C TYR A 36 -23.14 -8.87 -8.14
N HIS A 37 -23.09 -8.34 -6.93
CA HIS A 37 -23.85 -7.12 -6.58
C HIS A 37 -25.35 -7.25 -6.89
N ALA A 38 -26.02 -8.31 -6.42
CA ALA A 38 -27.45 -8.50 -6.64
C ALA A 38 -28.27 -7.35 -6.01
N THR A 39 -29.17 -6.72 -6.78
CA THR A 39 -29.99 -5.62 -6.26
C THR A 39 -31.11 -6.12 -5.35
N SER A 40 -31.70 -5.21 -4.57
CA SER A 40 -32.85 -5.53 -3.71
C SER A 40 -34.04 -6.05 -4.52
N GLU A 41 -34.31 -5.49 -5.70
CA GLU A 41 -35.37 -5.96 -6.60
C GLU A 41 -35.07 -7.38 -7.13
N GLU A 42 -33.82 -7.64 -7.51
CA GLU A 42 -33.40 -8.97 -7.99
C GLU A 42 -33.51 -10.01 -6.88
N TYR A 43 -33.17 -9.65 -5.64
CA TYR A 43 -33.34 -10.51 -4.48
C TYR A 43 -34.82 -10.86 -4.23
N ASP A 44 -35.72 -9.88 -4.31
CA ASP A 44 -37.17 -10.10 -4.13
C ASP A 44 -37.81 -10.86 -5.30
N GLU A 45 -37.36 -10.63 -6.53
CA GLU A 45 -37.70 -11.46 -7.69
C GLU A 45 -37.29 -12.92 -7.47
N LEU A 46 -36.05 -13.15 -7.02
CA LEU A 46 -35.50 -14.48 -6.77
C LEU A 46 -36.24 -15.20 -5.63
N LYS A 47 -36.58 -14.49 -4.55
CA LYS A 47 -37.37 -15.01 -3.42
C LYS A 47 -38.77 -15.47 -3.88
N ARG A 48 -39.46 -14.66 -4.70
CA ARG A 48 -40.77 -15.02 -5.28
C ARG A 48 -40.67 -16.20 -6.24
N LEU A 49 -39.63 -16.23 -7.08
CA LEU A 49 -39.37 -17.28 -8.03
C LEU A 49 -39.19 -18.64 -7.33
N LEU A 50 -38.32 -18.71 -6.33
CA LEU A 50 -38.04 -19.95 -5.59
C LEU A 50 -39.26 -20.41 -4.79
N ARG A 51 -40.00 -19.49 -4.17
CA ARG A 51 -41.26 -19.81 -3.46
C ARG A 51 -42.32 -20.41 -4.40
N ALA A 52 -42.43 -19.90 -5.63
CA ALA A 52 -43.39 -20.39 -6.61
C ALA A 52 -43.03 -21.77 -7.18
N ILE A 53 -41.74 -22.11 -7.25
CA ILE A 53 -41.27 -23.42 -7.74
C ILE A 53 -41.35 -24.48 -6.63
N GLY A 54 -41.08 -24.10 -5.38
CA GLY A 54 -40.94 -25.05 -4.29
C GLY A 54 -39.70 -25.94 -4.45
N VAL A 55 -39.65 -27.07 -3.74
CA VAL A 55 -38.53 -28.01 -3.85
C VAL A 55 -38.77 -28.98 -5.02
N PRO A 56 -37.95 -28.99 -6.09
CA PRO A 56 -38.20 -29.84 -7.25
C PRO A 56 -38.15 -31.34 -6.91
N ASP A 57 -39.17 -32.13 -7.28
CA ASP A 57 -39.19 -33.58 -7.09
C ASP A 57 -38.75 -34.32 -8.35
N GLY A 58 -37.54 -34.89 -8.35
CA GLY A 58 -36.99 -35.65 -9.48
C GLY A 58 -35.47 -35.63 -9.59
N TYR A 59 -34.91 -36.60 -10.33
CA TYR A 59 -33.50 -37.01 -10.28
C TYR A 59 -32.50 -36.17 -11.11
N LYS A 60 -32.86 -34.96 -11.55
CA LYS A 60 -31.88 -33.96 -12.00
C LYS A 60 -32.34 -32.58 -11.55
N SER A 61 -32.06 -32.23 -10.29
CA SER A 61 -32.00 -30.85 -9.78
C SER A 61 -31.57 -29.92 -10.90
N ASP A 62 -32.43 -29.06 -11.42
CA ASP A 62 -32.06 -28.22 -12.57
C ASP A 62 -30.86 -27.35 -12.19
N LYS A 63 -29.87 -27.26 -13.08
CA LYS A 63 -28.68 -26.44 -12.89
C LYS A 63 -29.08 -24.98 -12.68
N GLY A 64 -30.12 -24.52 -13.38
CA GLY A 64 -30.70 -23.18 -13.20
C GLY A 64 -31.32 -22.99 -11.81
N TYR A 65 -32.16 -23.92 -11.36
CA TYR A 65 -32.71 -23.87 -10.00
C TYR A 65 -31.62 -23.88 -8.93
N ALA A 66 -30.63 -24.78 -9.06
CA ALA A 66 -29.53 -24.89 -8.12
C ALA A 66 -28.72 -23.60 -8.01
N ALA A 67 -28.43 -22.95 -9.14
CA ALA A 67 -27.74 -21.67 -9.18
C ALA A 67 -28.54 -20.53 -8.55
N CYS A 68 -29.84 -20.45 -8.85
CA CYS A 68 -30.76 -19.50 -8.22
C CYS A 68 -30.85 -19.72 -6.71
N PHE A 69 -30.94 -20.97 -6.26
CA PHE A 69 -31.04 -21.31 -4.86
C PHE A 69 -29.76 -20.95 -4.09
N THR A 70 -28.58 -21.26 -4.62
CA THR A 70 -27.32 -20.91 -3.95
C THR A 70 -27.11 -19.40 -3.89
N LEU A 71 -27.42 -18.67 -4.96
CA LEU A 71 -27.40 -17.20 -4.97
C LEU A 71 -28.36 -16.62 -3.93
N PHE A 72 -29.58 -17.14 -3.87
CA PHE A 72 -30.57 -16.73 -2.87
C PHE A 72 -30.09 -16.96 -1.44
N CYS A 73 -29.52 -18.13 -1.13
CA CYS A 73 -29.03 -18.42 0.22
C CYS A 73 -27.87 -17.50 0.61
N SER A 74 -26.94 -17.23 -0.30
CA SER A 74 -25.85 -16.27 -0.07
C SER A 74 -26.37 -14.85 0.15
N GLU A 75 -27.33 -14.40 -0.65
CA GLU A 75 -27.99 -13.11 -0.48
C GLU A 75 -28.83 -13.03 0.80
N TRP A 76 -29.47 -14.13 1.20
CA TRP A 76 -30.18 -14.20 2.48
C TRP A 76 -29.23 -14.03 3.66
N TYR A 77 -28.05 -14.67 3.60
CA TYR A 77 -27.03 -14.45 4.62
C TYR A 77 -26.56 -13.00 4.67
N ARG A 78 -26.42 -12.35 3.52
CA ARG A 78 -26.04 -10.94 3.45
C ARG A 78 -27.11 -10.00 4.01
N ARG A 79 -28.39 -10.20 3.63
CA ARG A 79 -29.48 -9.23 3.83
C ARG A 79 -30.37 -9.52 5.04
N ASP A 80 -30.60 -10.79 5.35
CA ASP A 80 -31.66 -11.23 6.27
C ASP A 80 -31.12 -11.94 7.54
N TYR A 81 -29.82 -12.30 7.60
CA TYR A 81 -29.27 -13.03 8.74
C TYR A 81 -29.13 -12.21 10.02
N GLU A 82 -29.63 -12.77 11.13
CA GLU A 82 -29.54 -12.22 12.49
C GLU A 82 -29.00 -13.28 13.45
N ARG A 83 -28.42 -12.85 14.58
CA ARG A 83 -27.72 -13.74 15.51
C ARG A 83 -28.64 -14.82 16.08
N GLU A 84 -29.91 -14.48 16.28
CA GLU A 84 -30.96 -15.37 16.79
C GLU A 84 -31.23 -16.59 15.89
N TYR A 85 -30.93 -16.50 14.59
CA TYR A 85 -31.18 -17.59 13.65
C TYR A 85 -30.15 -18.72 13.74
N GLY A 86 -28.97 -18.46 14.32
CA GLY A 86 -27.91 -19.45 14.47
C GLY A 86 -27.51 -20.12 13.16
N TRP A 87 -26.89 -21.30 13.26
CA TRP A 87 -26.39 -22.04 12.10
C TRP A 87 -27.40 -23.08 11.61
N ALA A 88 -28.53 -22.62 11.07
CA ALA A 88 -29.67 -23.48 10.73
C ALA A 88 -30.25 -23.20 9.33
N TRP A 89 -30.84 -24.23 8.72
CA TRP A 89 -31.55 -24.14 7.45
C TRP A 89 -32.98 -23.61 7.58
N GLU A 90 -33.64 -23.88 8.70
CA GLU A 90 -35.03 -23.47 8.99
C GLU A 90 -35.35 -22.00 8.68
N PRO A 91 -34.51 -21.02 9.05
CA PRO A 91 -34.76 -19.60 8.73
C PRO A 91 -34.78 -19.31 7.22
N ILE A 92 -33.86 -19.92 6.46
CA ILE A 92 -33.79 -19.80 5.00
C ILE A 92 -35.03 -20.43 4.37
N TYR A 93 -35.38 -21.64 4.83
CA TYR A 93 -36.55 -22.41 4.38
C TYR A 93 -37.86 -21.66 4.61
N LYS A 94 -38.04 -21.09 5.81
CA LYS A 94 -39.21 -20.29 6.17
C LYS A 94 -39.38 -19.08 5.25
N THR A 95 -38.28 -18.47 4.82
CA THR A 95 -38.30 -17.26 3.96
C THR A 95 -38.93 -17.53 2.58
N ILE A 96 -38.68 -18.70 2.01
CA ILE A 96 -39.24 -19.11 0.70
C ILE A 96 -40.34 -20.17 0.81
N GLY A 97 -40.75 -20.54 2.03
CA GLY A 97 -41.86 -21.47 2.26
C GLY A 97 -41.57 -22.90 1.82
N ILE A 98 -40.32 -23.36 1.92
CA ILE A 98 -39.93 -24.73 1.54
C ILE A 98 -39.54 -25.56 2.78
N SER A 99 -39.48 -26.88 2.62
CA SER A 99 -38.77 -27.76 3.55
C SER A 99 -38.08 -28.86 2.74
N ALA A 100 -36.80 -29.12 3.02
CA ALA A 100 -36.00 -30.06 2.25
C ALA A 100 -35.03 -30.84 3.14
N SER A 101 -34.84 -32.12 2.80
CA SER A 101 -33.90 -32.99 3.51
C SER A 101 -32.45 -32.66 3.20
N SER A 102 -31.54 -32.98 4.14
CA SER A 102 -30.09 -32.80 3.99
C SER A 102 -29.53 -33.52 2.76
N SER A 103 -30.09 -34.69 2.40
CA SER A 103 -29.71 -35.43 1.18
C SER A 103 -30.02 -34.65 -0.10
N LYS A 104 -31.16 -33.93 -0.13
CA LYS A 104 -31.56 -33.11 -1.28
C LYS A 104 -30.69 -31.87 -1.39
N MET A 105 -30.38 -31.22 -0.27
CA MET A 105 -29.42 -30.12 -0.23
C MET A 105 -28.01 -30.53 -0.67
N GLY A 106 -27.58 -31.75 -0.29
CA GLY A 106 -26.31 -32.32 -0.73
C GLY A 106 -26.17 -32.50 -2.25
N LYS A 107 -27.28 -32.50 -3.00
CA LYS A 107 -27.30 -32.50 -4.46
C LYS A 107 -27.46 -31.10 -5.06
N ILE A 108 -28.26 -30.24 -4.44
CA ILE A 108 -28.56 -28.90 -4.96
C ILE A 108 -27.35 -27.98 -4.83
N ILE A 109 -26.71 -27.95 -3.66
CA ILE A 109 -25.68 -26.94 -3.34
C ILE A 109 -24.41 -27.11 -4.18
N PRO A 110 -23.81 -28.31 -4.30
CA PRO A 110 -22.66 -28.48 -5.19
C PRO A 110 -23.02 -28.18 -6.65
N LYS A 111 -24.24 -28.50 -7.09
CA LYS A 111 -24.66 -28.23 -8.47
C LYS A 111 -24.81 -26.75 -8.78
N GLY A 112 -25.20 -25.94 -7.79
CA GLY A 112 -25.26 -24.49 -7.90
C GLY A 112 -23.88 -23.86 -7.80
N LEU A 113 -23.16 -24.11 -6.70
CA LEU A 113 -21.85 -23.52 -6.44
C LEU A 113 -20.80 -24.00 -7.44
N ASP A 114 -20.39 -25.27 -7.38
CA ASP A 114 -19.33 -25.83 -8.23
C ASP A 114 -19.82 -25.98 -9.68
N GLY A 115 -21.03 -26.52 -9.85
CA GLY A 115 -21.56 -26.82 -11.17
C GLY A 115 -21.84 -25.58 -12.04
N TYR A 116 -22.44 -24.52 -11.51
CA TYR A 116 -22.86 -23.34 -12.29
C TYR A 116 -21.98 -22.13 -12.05
N TRP A 117 -21.80 -21.72 -10.79
CA TRP A 117 -21.01 -20.54 -10.45
C TRP A 117 -19.50 -20.81 -10.49
N GLY A 118 -19.10 -22.09 -10.49
CA GLY A 118 -17.70 -22.53 -10.40
C GLY A 118 -17.03 -22.08 -9.11
N ARG A 119 -17.75 -22.22 -7.99
CA ARG A 119 -17.32 -21.87 -6.64
C ARG A 119 -17.15 -23.14 -5.79
N PRO A 120 -16.09 -23.25 -4.98
CA PRO A 120 -15.81 -24.46 -4.22
C PRO A 120 -16.85 -24.68 -3.11
N VAL A 121 -17.15 -25.94 -2.82
CA VAL A 121 -17.87 -26.34 -1.60
C VAL A 121 -16.86 -26.56 -0.50
N ARG A 122 -17.02 -25.86 0.62
CA ARG A 122 -16.14 -25.96 1.80
C ARG A 122 -16.37 -27.25 2.57
N PHE A 123 -15.36 -27.65 3.33
CA PHE A 123 -15.40 -28.78 4.24
C PHE A 123 -15.05 -28.31 5.66
N TYR A 124 -15.63 -28.95 6.67
CA TYR A 124 -15.14 -28.85 8.04
C TYR A 124 -13.81 -29.60 8.17
N ASP A 125 -13.07 -29.37 9.25
CA ASP A 125 -11.86 -30.14 9.59
C ASP A 125 -12.11 -31.65 9.69
N THR A 126 -13.37 -32.04 9.87
CA THR A 126 -13.84 -33.44 9.89
C THR A 126 -14.13 -34.02 8.50
N GLU A 127 -13.70 -33.35 7.43
CA GLU A 127 -13.95 -33.70 6.00
C GLU A 127 -15.43 -33.77 5.60
N ARG A 128 -16.34 -33.32 6.46
CA ARG A 128 -17.76 -33.18 6.13
C ARG A 128 -18.00 -31.90 5.34
N ARG A 129 -18.82 -31.96 4.29
CA ARG A 129 -19.20 -30.78 3.51
C ARG A 129 -19.89 -29.73 4.39
N ASN A 130 -19.33 -28.53 4.45
CA ASN A 130 -19.84 -27.37 5.16
C ASN A 130 -20.70 -26.51 4.21
N PHE A 131 -21.92 -26.97 3.94
CA PHE A 131 -22.80 -26.31 2.99
C PHE A 131 -23.25 -24.90 3.42
N LEU A 132 -23.66 -24.76 4.69
CA LEU A 132 -24.05 -23.45 5.23
C LEU A 132 -22.85 -22.49 5.23
N GLY A 133 -21.66 -22.96 5.59
CA GLY A 133 -20.45 -22.13 5.56
C GLY A 133 -20.02 -21.74 4.15
N SER A 134 -20.20 -22.64 3.18
CA SER A 134 -19.98 -22.32 1.76
C SER A 134 -20.88 -21.16 1.34
N LEU A 135 -22.19 -21.25 1.57
CA LEU A 135 -23.16 -20.23 1.18
C LEU A 135 -22.99 -18.93 1.95
N PHE A 136 -22.66 -19.01 3.23
CA PHE A 136 -22.34 -17.87 4.07
C PHE A 136 -21.14 -17.10 3.51
N SER A 137 -20.04 -17.79 3.21
CA SER A 137 -18.83 -17.17 2.67
C SER A 137 -19.04 -16.49 1.31
N GLU A 138 -19.94 -17.06 0.49
CA GLU A 138 -20.32 -16.51 -0.81
C GLU A 138 -21.29 -15.32 -0.67
N GLY A 139 -21.94 -15.16 0.48
CA GLY A 139 -22.80 -14.00 0.81
C GLY A 139 -22.04 -12.77 1.29
N GLY A 140 -20.75 -12.88 1.60
CA GLY A 140 -19.95 -11.78 2.13
C GLY A 140 -20.28 -11.47 3.61
N LEU A 141 -20.49 -10.19 3.95
CA LEU A 141 -20.77 -9.77 5.33
C LEU A 141 -22.29 -9.61 5.59
N PRO A 142 -22.84 -10.20 6.66
CA PRO A 142 -24.26 -10.08 7.03
C PRO A 142 -24.60 -8.70 7.60
N PHE A 143 -25.32 -7.87 6.83
CA PHE A 143 -25.52 -6.44 7.13
C PHE A 143 -26.32 -6.14 8.39
N ARG A 144 -27.30 -6.97 8.73
CA ARG A 144 -28.10 -6.76 9.95
C ARG A 144 -27.25 -6.92 11.21
N LEU A 145 -26.25 -7.80 11.19
CA LEU A 145 -25.25 -7.91 12.27
C LEU A 145 -24.32 -6.69 12.36
N LEU A 146 -24.24 -5.88 11.30
CA LEU A 146 -23.44 -4.65 11.25
C LEU A 146 -24.20 -3.44 11.80
N LYS A 147 -25.53 -3.48 11.84
CA LYS A 147 -26.43 -2.38 12.27
C LYS A 147 -26.49 -2.18 13.78
N GLU A 148 -26.20 -3.20 14.58
CA GLU A 148 -26.13 -3.06 16.05
C GLU A 148 -25.11 -1.96 16.39
N SER A 149 -25.56 -0.81 16.90
CA SER A 149 -24.66 0.24 17.41
C SER A 149 -23.76 -0.37 18.49
N ASN A 150 -22.43 -0.20 18.38
CA ASN A 150 -21.38 -1.00 19.07
C ASN A 150 -21.18 -2.44 18.55
N SER A 151 -21.41 -2.69 17.25
CA SER A 151 -21.13 -4.02 16.68
C SER A 151 -19.65 -4.35 16.78
N ARG A 152 -19.36 -5.63 17.07
CA ARG A 152 -17.99 -6.18 17.09
C ARG A 152 -17.25 -5.92 15.78
N PHE A 153 -17.99 -5.82 14.68
CA PHE A 153 -17.47 -5.42 13.37
C PHE A 153 -16.98 -3.99 13.35
N GLN A 154 -17.76 -3.03 13.87
CA GLN A 154 -17.32 -1.64 13.94
C GLN A 154 -16.06 -1.50 14.80
N SER A 155 -15.98 -2.18 15.96
CA SER A 155 -14.76 -2.18 16.78
C SER A 155 -13.56 -2.83 16.07
N MET A 156 -13.78 -3.91 15.33
CA MET A 156 -12.74 -4.59 14.54
C MET A 156 -12.25 -3.70 13.39
N PHE A 157 -13.15 -3.05 12.65
CA PHE A 157 -12.77 -2.08 11.63
C PHE A 157 -12.07 -0.86 12.24
N SER A 158 -12.51 -0.33 13.39
CA SER A 158 -11.78 0.73 14.10
C SER A 158 -10.35 0.31 14.43
N LEU A 159 -10.15 -0.92 14.92
CA LEU A 159 -8.83 -1.46 15.23
C LEU A 159 -7.95 -1.55 13.98
N ILE A 160 -8.50 -2.09 12.88
CA ILE A 160 -7.79 -2.19 11.60
C ILE A 160 -7.45 -0.80 11.09
N LEU A 161 -8.41 0.12 11.02
CA LEU A 161 -8.23 1.46 10.46
C LEU A 161 -7.24 2.30 11.27
N ASN A 162 -7.19 2.13 12.59
CA ASN A 162 -6.20 2.76 13.47
C ASN A 162 -4.77 2.23 13.22
N GLN A 163 -4.62 0.91 13.05
CA GLN A 163 -3.32 0.28 12.81
C GLN A 163 -2.91 0.26 11.34
N TYR A 164 -3.79 0.65 10.42
CA TYR A 164 -3.62 0.51 8.97
C TYR A 164 -2.34 1.17 8.46
N ASP A 165 -2.09 2.41 8.89
CA ASP A 165 -0.93 3.19 8.41
C ASP A 165 0.37 2.75 9.07
N GLN A 166 0.34 2.37 10.35
CA GLN A 166 1.49 1.75 11.03
C GLN A 166 1.84 0.43 10.35
N ALA A 167 0.85 -0.39 10.04
CA ALA A 167 1.04 -1.62 9.30
C ALA A 167 1.65 -1.34 7.93
N LYS A 168 1.14 -0.39 7.14
CA LYS A 168 1.75 -0.04 5.84
C LYS A 168 3.18 0.48 5.98
N SER A 169 3.46 1.32 6.98
CA SER A 169 4.80 1.89 7.23
C SER A 169 5.81 0.83 7.68
N SER A 170 5.37 -0.13 8.50
CA SER A 170 6.14 -1.31 8.92
C SER A 170 6.08 -2.43 7.88
N ASN A 171 5.52 -2.16 6.70
CA ASN A 171 5.32 -3.09 5.62
C ASN A 171 4.64 -4.43 6.03
N ILE A 172 3.62 -4.35 6.87
CA ILE A 172 2.65 -5.38 7.18
C ILE A 172 1.53 -5.28 6.14
N SER A 173 1.13 -6.41 5.54
CA SER A 173 0.03 -6.40 4.57
C SER A 173 -1.29 -6.11 5.26
N THR A 174 -2.23 -5.50 4.54
CA THR A 174 -3.59 -5.29 5.06
C THR A 174 -4.22 -6.62 5.43
N PHE A 175 -4.00 -7.67 4.63
CA PHE A 175 -4.40 -9.04 4.97
C PHE A 175 -3.88 -9.50 6.34
N ALA A 176 -2.58 -9.37 6.62
CA ALA A 176 -2.00 -9.81 7.89
C ALA A 176 -2.54 -9.00 9.08
N LEU A 177 -2.76 -7.69 8.88
CA LEU A 177 -3.38 -6.83 9.88
C LEU A 177 -4.83 -7.25 10.18
N VAL A 178 -5.62 -7.46 9.13
CA VAL A 178 -7.02 -7.90 9.25
C VAL A 178 -7.09 -9.27 9.90
N HIS A 179 -6.23 -10.21 9.48
CA HIS A 179 -6.15 -11.54 10.07
C HIS A 179 -5.88 -11.46 11.59
N ALA A 180 -4.90 -10.65 12.01
CA ALA A 180 -4.61 -10.44 13.42
C ALA A 180 -5.76 -9.78 14.19
N ALA A 181 -6.46 -8.81 13.56
CA ALA A 181 -7.62 -8.15 14.15
C ALA A 181 -8.82 -9.09 14.31
N VAL A 182 -9.06 -9.93 13.31
CA VAL A 182 -10.12 -10.94 13.30
C VAL A 182 -9.84 -12.05 14.32
N GLU A 183 -8.59 -12.51 14.46
CA GLU A 183 -8.21 -13.48 15.49
C GLU A 183 -8.42 -12.96 16.91
N LYS A 184 -8.11 -11.68 17.15
CA LYS A 184 -8.35 -11.01 18.45
C LYS A 184 -9.81 -10.65 18.69
N SER A 185 -10.66 -10.75 17.66
CA SER A 185 -12.07 -10.43 17.77
C SER A 185 -12.90 -11.63 18.22
N SER A 186 -14.02 -11.38 18.90
CA SER A 186 -15.01 -12.41 19.23
C SER A 186 -16.00 -12.64 18.08
N LEU A 187 -15.51 -12.61 16.84
CA LEU A 187 -16.30 -12.89 15.64
C LEU A 187 -16.50 -14.42 15.47
N PRO A 188 -17.61 -14.85 14.85
CA PRO A 188 -17.81 -16.25 14.48
C PRO A 188 -16.67 -16.81 13.62
N VAL A 189 -16.39 -18.11 13.77
CA VAL A 189 -15.28 -18.84 13.11
C VAL A 189 -15.25 -18.63 11.59
N VAL A 190 -16.41 -18.53 10.94
CA VAL A 190 -16.50 -18.33 9.48
C VAL A 190 -15.87 -17.01 8.98
N PHE A 191 -15.73 -16.00 9.86
CA PHE A 191 -15.04 -14.75 9.51
C PHE A 191 -13.51 -14.85 9.63
N LYS A 192 -13.00 -15.90 10.27
CA LYS A 192 -11.56 -16.18 10.39
C LYS A 192 -10.98 -16.83 9.13
N GLU A 193 -11.84 -17.32 8.24
CA GLU A 193 -11.40 -17.94 6.98
C GLU A 193 -10.77 -16.91 6.04
N ASP A 194 -9.74 -17.31 5.30
CA ASP A 194 -8.96 -16.44 4.40
C ASP A 194 -9.81 -15.61 3.44
N THR A 195 -10.90 -16.18 2.90
CA THR A 195 -11.80 -15.46 2.00
C THR A 195 -12.56 -14.32 2.67
N SER A 196 -12.89 -14.48 3.95
CA SER A 196 -13.55 -13.44 4.76
C SER A 196 -12.54 -12.36 5.15
N VAL A 197 -11.32 -12.77 5.51
CA VAL A 197 -10.19 -11.87 5.78
C VAL A 197 -9.84 -11.04 4.55
N GLU A 198 -9.79 -11.64 3.37
CA GLU A 198 -9.54 -10.96 2.09
C GLU A 198 -10.64 -9.92 1.78
N LEU A 199 -11.91 -10.28 1.98
CA LEU A 199 -13.03 -9.34 1.80
C LEU A 199 -12.91 -8.14 2.74
N ILE A 200 -12.67 -8.39 4.03
CA ILE A 200 -12.52 -7.33 5.04
C ILE A 200 -11.29 -6.46 4.73
N SER A 201 -10.20 -7.06 4.22
CA SER A 201 -8.99 -6.34 3.80
C SER A 201 -9.28 -5.37 2.67
N ARG A 202 -9.93 -5.83 1.61
CA ARG A 202 -10.35 -4.99 0.47
C ARG A 202 -11.31 -3.89 0.89
N MET A 203 -12.21 -4.16 1.85
CA MET A 203 -13.09 -3.13 2.41
C MET A 203 -12.29 -2.07 3.18
N ALA A 204 -11.34 -2.47 4.03
CA ALA A 204 -10.50 -1.54 4.77
C ALA A 204 -9.66 -0.65 3.83
N GLU A 205 -9.05 -1.24 2.81
CA GLU A 205 -8.35 -0.53 1.73
C GLU A 205 -9.25 0.50 1.03
N GLN A 206 -10.45 0.08 0.64
CA GLN A 206 -11.36 0.96 -0.09
C GLN A 206 -11.89 2.10 0.80
N LEU A 207 -12.14 1.85 2.09
CA LEU A 207 -12.53 2.90 3.04
C LEU A 207 -11.42 3.95 3.20
N VAL A 208 -10.16 3.51 3.33
CA VAL A 208 -9.01 4.41 3.42
C VAL A 208 -8.86 5.23 2.14
N SER A 209 -8.92 4.58 0.98
CA SER A 209 -8.84 5.22 -0.34
C SER A 209 -9.92 6.28 -0.54
N LEU A 210 -11.19 5.98 -0.22
CA LEU A 210 -12.30 6.92 -0.35
C LEU A 210 -12.14 8.15 0.57
N VAL A 211 -11.68 7.95 1.80
CA VAL A 211 -11.42 9.07 2.72
C VAL A 211 -10.29 9.95 2.21
N GLN A 212 -9.23 9.37 1.63
CA GLN A 212 -8.08 10.11 1.10
C GLN A 212 -8.41 10.87 -0.18
N ILE A 213 -9.04 10.22 -1.16
CA ILE A 213 -9.32 10.82 -2.48
C ILE A 213 -10.34 11.95 -2.38
N TYR A 214 -11.33 11.83 -1.50
CA TYR A 214 -12.47 12.75 -1.41
C TYR A 214 -12.48 13.63 -0.15
N ASP A 215 -11.40 13.63 0.63
CA ASP A 215 -11.25 14.37 1.89
C ASP A 215 -12.50 14.36 2.79
N LEU A 216 -13.00 13.15 3.07
CA LEU A 216 -14.23 12.97 3.84
C LEU A 216 -14.09 13.32 5.33
N SER A 217 -12.86 13.66 5.75
CA SER A 217 -12.41 13.98 7.10
C SER A 217 -13.25 15.04 7.82
N ASN A 218 -13.81 15.98 7.05
CA ASN A 218 -14.55 17.15 7.54
C ASN A 218 -16.07 17.00 7.43
N HIS A 219 -16.57 15.89 6.90
CA HIS A 219 -17.99 15.70 6.63
C HIS A 219 -18.68 14.87 7.71
N THR A 220 -19.81 15.37 8.23
CA THR A 220 -20.64 14.63 9.19
C THR A 220 -21.41 13.50 8.52
N GLU A 221 -21.69 13.56 7.22
CA GLU A 221 -22.33 12.49 6.46
C GLU A 221 -21.48 12.11 5.22
N PRO A 222 -20.38 11.35 5.40
CA PRO A 222 -19.43 11.02 4.33
C PRO A 222 -20.06 10.37 3.10
N VAL A 223 -21.09 9.54 3.28
CA VAL A 223 -21.76 8.86 2.17
C VAL A 223 -22.54 9.85 1.29
N LYS A 224 -23.23 10.83 1.88
CA LYS A 224 -23.95 11.87 1.11
C LYS A 224 -22.97 12.72 0.30
N GLU A 225 -21.81 13.02 0.88
CA GLU A 225 -20.76 13.74 0.17
C GLU A 225 -20.22 12.91 -0.99
N LEU A 226 -19.92 11.63 -0.77
CA LEU A 226 -19.49 10.69 -1.83
C LEU A 226 -20.54 10.56 -2.95
N GLU A 227 -21.82 10.49 -2.62
CA GLU A 227 -22.91 10.47 -3.61
C GLU A 227 -22.93 11.75 -4.46
N ARG A 228 -22.58 12.89 -3.87
CA ARG A 228 -22.51 14.18 -4.55
C ARG A 228 -21.30 14.28 -5.47
N VAL A 229 -20.10 13.89 -5.02
CA VAL A 229 -18.84 14.06 -5.76
C VAL A 229 -18.51 12.89 -6.67
N HIS A 230 -18.95 11.68 -6.33
CA HIS A 230 -18.73 10.47 -7.11
C HIS A 230 -19.96 9.54 -7.05
N PRO A 231 -21.05 9.85 -7.78
CA PRO A 231 -22.33 9.13 -7.69
C PRO A 231 -22.27 7.61 -7.88
N LYS A 232 -21.24 7.11 -8.58
CA LYS A 232 -21.02 5.69 -8.88
C LYS A 232 -19.99 5.01 -7.96
N TRP A 233 -19.59 5.65 -6.85
CA TRP A 233 -18.56 5.12 -5.95
C TRP A 233 -18.89 3.73 -5.41
N ARG A 234 -20.18 3.45 -5.19
CA ARG A 234 -20.67 2.15 -4.71
C ARG A 234 -20.37 1.00 -5.66
N ASP A 235 -20.24 1.26 -6.96
CA ASP A 235 -19.91 0.23 -7.96
C ASP A 235 -18.50 -0.36 -7.72
N SER A 236 -17.61 0.43 -7.13
CA SER A 236 -16.24 0.06 -6.80
C SER A 236 -16.08 -0.54 -5.39
N PHE A 237 -17.13 -0.52 -4.57
CA PHE A 237 -17.06 -1.03 -3.20
C PHE A 237 -17.19 -2.57 -3.19
N PRO A 238 -16.38 -3.31 -2.41
CA PRO A 238 -16.35 -4.78 -2.48
C PRO A 238 -17.66 -5.51 -2.13
N VAL A 239 -18.64 -4.81 -1.56
CA VAL A 239 -19.94 -5.40 -1.20
C VAL A 239 -21.08 -4.44 -1.60
N PRO A 240 -22.15 -4.93 -2.26
CA PRO A 240 -23.32 -4.13 -2.59
C PRO A 240 -24.07 -3.65 -1.34
N LEU A 241 -24.05 -2.34 -1.06
CA LEU A 241 -24.68 -1.72 0.11
C LEU A 241 -25.78 -0.75 -0.35
N ASP A 242 -26.82 -1.33 -0.96
CA ASP A 242 -27.90 -0.64 -1.67
C ASP A 242 -29.08 -0.23 -0.79
N ASP A 243 -29.09 -0.61 0.49
CA ASP A 243 -30.17 -0.29 1.43
C ASP A 243 -29.76 0.76 2.50
N ASP A 244 -30.77 1.32 3.19
CA ASP A 244 -30.58 2.31 4.27
C ASP A 244 -29.67 1.78 5.39
N THR A 245 -29.66 0.46 5.60
CA THR A 245 -28.84 -0.20 6.63
C THR A 245 -27.36 -0.18 6.24
N GLY A 246 -27.03 -0.50 4.99
CA GLY A 246 -25.68 -0.43 4.44
C GLY A 246 -25.16 0.99 4.40
N THR A 247 -26.01 1.97 4.06
CA THR A 247 -25.65 3.40 4.06
C THR A 247 -25.33 3.91 5.47
N SER A 248 -26.13 3.52 6.48
CA SER A 248 -25.84 3.88 7.88
C SER A 248 -24.53 3.25 8.38
N PHE A 249 -24.28 1.98 8.04
CA PHE A 249 -23.05 1.28 8.39
C PHE A 249 -21.82 1.94 7.74
N LEU A 250 -21.89 2.26 6.45
CA LEU A 250 -20.84 2.97 5.72
C LEU A 250 -20.56 4.35 6.28
N ASN A 251 -21.60 5.11 6.66
CA ASN A 251 -21.40 6.37 7.35
C ASN A 251 -20.65 6.17 8.68
N GLY A 252 -20.97 5.12 9.44
CA GLY A 252 -20.23 4.74 10.64
C GLY A 252 -18.75 4.44 10.35
N LEU A 253 -18.48 3.58 9.37
CA LEU A 253 -17.12 3.19 8.98
C LEU A 253 -16.32 4.33 8.38
N LEU A 254 -16.91 5.15 7.51
CA LEU A 254 -16.24 6.30 6.90
C LEU A 254 -16.00 7.41 7.92
N ARG A 255 -16.89 7.59 8.92
CA ARG A 255 -16.62 8.46 10.07
C ARG A 255 -15.48 7.94 10.91
N THR A 256 -15.48 6.65 11.26
CA THR A 256 -14.37 6.01 12.00
C THR A 256 -13.08 6.11 11.20
N ALA A 257 -13.11 5.76 9.91
CA ALA A 257 -11.97 5.92 9.03
C ALA A 257 -11.54 7.38 9.03
N SER A 258 -12.44 8.35 8.90
CA SER A 258 -12.15 9.78 8.96
C SER A 258 -11.58 10.25 10.31
N THR A 259 -12.04 9.73 11.45
CA THR A 259 -11.54 10.10 12.79
C THR A 259 -10.20 9.46 13.10
N GLU A 260 -10.03 8.18 12.78
CA GLU A 260 -8.75 7.49 12.84
C GLU A 260 -7.82 7.98 11.71
N SER A 261 -8.37 8.66 10.68
CA SER A 261 -7.65 9.44 9.67
C SER A 261 -7.36 10.87 10.07
N LYS A 262 -8.00 11.45 11.09
CA LYS A 262 -7.68 12.81 11.55
C LYS A 262 -6.24 12.92 12.07
N PRO A 263 -5.63 11.90 12.72
CA PRO A 263 -4.20 11.90 12.89
C PRO A 263 -3.43 11.83 11.55
N ARG A 264 -4.01 11.48 10.39
CA ARG A 264 -3.35 11.58 9.07
C ARG A 264 -3.19 13.02 8.61
N LEU A 265 -4.22 13.86 8.78
CA LEU A 265 -4.14 15.29 8.39
C LEU A 265 -3.32 16.12 9.37
N GLN A 266 -3.27 15.77 10.67
CA GLN A 266 -2.46 16.48 11.67
C GLN A 266 -1.16 15.77 12.10
N LYS A 267 -0.89 14.54 11.63
CA LYS A 267 0.33 13.76 11.94
C LYS A 267 0.98 13.08 10.73
N ASN A 268 1.14 13.78 9.61
CA ASN A 268 2.45 13.62 8.95
C ASN A 268 3.44 14.30 9.90
N LYS A 269 4.00 13.55 10.85
CA LYS A 269 5.15 14.04 11.63
C LYS A 269 6.44 13.90 10.84
N THR A 270 6.42 13.09 9.79
CA THR A 270 7.59 12.71 9.03
C THR A 270 7.41 13.04 7.56
N THR A 271 8.48 13.55 6.96
CA THR A 271 8.57 13.75 5.52
C THR A 271 8.69 12.39 4.83
N LEU A 272 7.89 12.18 3.78
CA LEU A 272 7.98 10.99 2.93
C LEU A 272 8.52 11.40 1.55
N CYS A 273 9.45 10.60 1.03
CA CYS A 273 10.04 10.77 -0.29
C CYS A 273 9.84 9.47 -1.08
N GLN A 274 9.08 9.54 -2.17
CA GLN A 274 8.82 8.40 -3.06
C GLN A 274 9.26 8.73 -4.48
N PHE A 275 9.63 7.69 -5.22
CA PHE A 275 10.13 7.83 -6.59
C PHE A 275 9.36 6.96 -7.55
N LEU A 276 8.94 7.56 -8.66
CA LEU A 276 8.10 6.97 -9.67
C LEU A 276 8.84 7.02 -11.00
N TRP A 277 8.75 5.92 -11.75
CA TRP A 277 9.23 5.82 -13.12
C TRP A 277 8.06 5.45 -14.04
N SER A 278 8.11 5.89 -15.28
CA SER A 278 7.07 5.60 -16.28
C SER A 278 7.70 5.39 -17.64
N GLU A 279 7.15 4.44 -18.40
CA GLU A 279 7.56 4.16 -19.78
C GLU A 279 7.40 5.36 -20.72
N ASN A 280 6.51 6.31 -20.39
CA ASN A 280 6.33 7.55 -21.16
C ASN A 280 7.52 8.51 -21.02
N HIS A 281 8.27 8.41 -19.93
CA HIS A 281 9.42 9.25 -19.62
C HIS A 281 10.59 8.39 -19.13
N PRO A 282 11.15 7.52 -20.00
CA PRO A 282 12.07 6.47 -19.57
C PRO A 282 13.38 7.01 -19.00
N GLU A 283 13.78 8.23 -19.39
CA GLU A 283 15.00 8.90 -18.91
C GLU A 283 14.79 9.73 -17.64
N ALA A 284 13.56 9.85 -17.13
CA ALA A 284 13.25 10.74 -16.02
C ALA A 284 12.73 9.98 -14.80
N LEU A 285 13.20 10.38 -13.62
CA LEU A 285 12.64 9.94 -12.35
C LEU A 285 11.75 11.04 -11.78
N GLN A 286 10.55 10.68 -11.36
CA GLN A 286 9.62 11.60 -10.72
C GLN A 286 9.67 11.42 -9.21
N ALA A 287 9.84 12.51 -8.48
CA ALA A 287 9.74 12.51 -7.02
C ALA A 287 8.33 12.93 -6.58
N LEU A 288 7.79 12.23 -5.59
CA LEU A 288 6.59 12.57 -4.86
C LEU A 288 6.99 12.82 -3.40
N ILE A 289 6.86 14.07 -2.96
CA ILE A 289 7.23 14.50 -1.61
C ILE A 289 5.97 14.83 -0.82
N SER A 290 5.83 14.20 0.35
CA SER A 290 4.77 14.51 1.32
C SER A 290 5.38 15.08 2.59
N LEU A 291 4.94 16.28 2.97
CA LEU A 291 5.51 17.08 4.05
C LEU A 291 4.61 17.10 5.30
N PRO A 292 5.22 17.30 6.49
CA PRO A 292 4.49 17.58 7.72
C PRO A 292 3.73 18.92 7.65
N GLU A 293 2.83 19.16 8.61
CA GLU A 293 2.14 20.45 8.74
C GLU A 293 3.12 21.58 9.11
N GLU A 294 4.15 21.25 9.88
CA GLU A 294 5.17 22.20 10.33
C GLU A 294 6.58 21.66 10.08
N LEU A 295 7.47 22.54 9.64
CA LEU A 295 8.90 22.27 9.51
C LEU A 295 9.67 23.19 10.44
N SER A 296 10.69 22.64 11.11
CA SER A 296 11.61 23.43 11.94
C SER A 296 12.92 23.65 11.20
N PHE A 297 13.39 24.88 11.15
CA PHE A 297 14.70 25.24 10.61
C PHE A 297 15.54 25.87 11.72
N SER A 298 16.78 25.43 11.87
CA SER A 298 17.77 26.15 12.66
C SER A 298 18.18 27.41 11.91
N ILE A 299 18.21 28.55 12.61
CA ILE A 299 18.57 29.84 12.02
C ILE A 299 19.71 30.44 12.84
N ASP A 300 20.79 30.83 12.15
CA ASP A 300 21.95 31.47 12.77
C ASP A 300 21.70 32.96 13.09
N ILE A 301 20.92 33.64 12.25
CA ILE A 301 20.59 35.08 12.38
C ILE A 301 19.08 35.29 12.31
N GLU A 302 18.49 35.89 13.34
CA GLU A 302 17.05 36.11 13.40
C GLU A 302 16.57 37.01 12.23
N PRO A 303 15.62 36.54 11.40
CA PRO A 303 15.14 37.31 10.26
C PRO A 303 14.30 38.50 10.71
N SER A 304 14.34 39.60 9.95
CA SER A 304 13.47 40.76 10.14
C SER A 304 12.01 40.52 9.71
N THR A 305 11.67 39.32 9.23
CA THR A 305 10.36 38.96 8.69
C THR A 305 9.94 37.56 9.15
N THR A 306 8.63 37.38 9.34
CA THR A 306 8.02 36.07 9.60
C THR A 306 7.46 35.42 8.34
N ARG A 307 7.53 36.09 7.19
CA ARG A 307 7.12 35.56 5.89
C ARG A 307 8.33 34.98 5.16
N PHE A 308 8.23 33.70 4.84
CA PHE A 308 9.22 32.94 4.10
C PHE A 308 8.65 32.42 2.77
N GLU A 309 9.54 32.02 1.89
CA GLU A 309 9.26 31.19 0.72
C GLU A 309 9.93 29.84 0.92
N LEU A 310 9.16 28.77 0.77
CA LEU A 310 9.68 27.41 0.81
C LEU A 310 9.85 26.88 -0.60
N ALA A 311 10.94 26.16 -0.82
CA ALA A 311 11.21 25.48 -2.08
C ALA A 311 12.07 24.23 -1.87
N ILE A 312 12.00 23.31 -2.82
CA ILE A 312 12.83 22.11 -2.89
C ILE A 312 13.99 22.40 -3.83
N TYR A 313 15.20 22.13 -3.34
CA TYR A 313 16.46 22.31 -4.02
C TYR A 313 17.09 20.96 -4.34
N GLU A 314 17.73 20.90 -5.50
CA GLU A 314 18.58 19.80 -5.96
C GLU A 314 19.85 20.42 -6.53
N ASP A 315 21.01 19.97 -6.04
CA ASP A 315 22.32 20.47 -6.49
C ASP A 315 22.41 22.01 -6.47
N GLY A 316 21.96 22.62 -5.36
CA GLY A 316 21.96 24.09 -5.18
C GLY A 316 20.93 24.86 -6.03
N ASN A 317 20.15 24.19 -6.87
CA ASN A 317 19.16 24.82 -7.73
C ASN A 317 17.73 24.57 -7.25
N GLU A 318 16.86 25.57 -7.32
CA GLU A 318 15.43 25.39 -7.08
C GLU A 318 14.82 24.53 -8.20
N ILE A 319 14.17 23.43 -7.82
CA ILE A 319 13.49 22.52 -8.76
C ILE A 319 11.98 22.47 -8.56
N ALA A 320 11.49 22.83 -7.37
CA ALA A 320 10.05 22.86 -7.11
C ALA A 320 9.69 23.87 -6.03
N SER A 321 8.70 24.74 -6.30
CA SER A 321 8.23 25.73 -5.34
C SER A 321 7.12 25.17 -4.44
N LEU A 322 7.28 25.36 -3.12
CA LEU A 322 6.26 25.08 -2.10
C LEU A 322 5.46 26.35 -1.75
N GLY A 323 5.90 27.51 -2.22
CA GLY A 323 5.22 28.79 -2.10
C GLY A 323 5.46 29.51 -0.76
N PRO A 324 4.70 30.59 -0.50
CA PRO A 324 4.88 31.40 0.70
C PRO A 324 4.39 30.66 1.95
N ALA A 325 5.15 30.80 3.03
CA ALA A 325 4.86 30.23 4.34
C ALA A 325 5.12 31.27 5.45
N TYR A 326 4.50 31.06 6.60
CA TYR A 326 4.68 31.93 7.76
C TYR A 326 5.35 31.14 8.88
N ALA A 327 6.34 31.78 9.51
CA ALA A 327 7.12 31.22 10.58
C ALA A 327 6.77 31.83 11.93
N THR A 328 6.77 30.99 12.96
CA THR A 328 6.92 31.40 14.34
C THR A 328 8.40 31.30 14.69
N LEU A 329 9.01 32.43 15.07
CA LEU A 329 10.42 32.52 15.44
C LEU A 329 10.56 32.36 16.95
N SER A 330 11.42 31.45 17.41
CA SER A 330 11.74 31.27 18.83
C SER A 330 13.08 30.56 18.99
N ASN A 331 13.95 31.04 19.88
CA ASN A 331 15.20 30.37 20.28
C ASN A 331 16.07 29.90 19.10
N SER A 332 16.39 30.77 18.15
CA SER A 332 17.19 30.43 16.95
C SER A 332 16.58 29.32 16.08
N GLN A 333 15.25 29.12 16.17
CA GLN A 333 14.50 28.22 15.31
C GLN A 333 13.32 28.94 14.66
N ALA A 334 13.11 28.69 13.37
CA ALA A 334 11.85 28.99 12.70
C ALA A 334 11.00 27.73 12.60
N LYS A 335 9.81 27.78 13.21
CA LYS A 335 8.75 26.81 12.96
C LYS A 335 7.84 27.34 11.87
N ILE A 336 7.86 26.71 10.71
CA ILE A 336 7.18 27.18 9.50
C ILE A 336 6.01 26.26 9.19
N LYS A 337 4.81 26.84 9.08
CA LYS A 337 3.61 26.10 8.68
C LYS A 337 3.61 25.89 7.16
N VAL A 338 3.58 24.63 6.73
CA VAL A 338 3.61 24.22 5.33
C VAL A 338 2.20 24.19 4.76
N ARG A 339 1.94 25.00 3.72
CA ARG A 339 0.63 25.05 3.05
C ARG A 339 0.49 23.99 1.96
N LYS A 340 1.51 23.89 1.08
CA LYS A 340 1.58 22.88 0.03
C LYS A 340 2.31 21.65 0.57
N ARG A 341 1.54 20.68 1.05
CA ARG A 341 2.07 19.50 1.75
C ARG A 341 2.41 18.34 0.82
N GLU A 342 1.95 18.37 -0.42
CA GLU A 342 2.30 17.37 -1.43
C GLU A 342 2.76 18.06 -2.70
N ILE A 343 3.82 17.51 -3.29
CA ILE A 343 4.36 18.01 -4.55
C ILE A 343 4.98 16.87 -5.35
N LYS A 344 4.69 16.88 -6.66
CA LYS A 344 5.22 15.92 -7.63
C LYS A 344 6.03 16.70 -8.67
N PHE A 345 7.26 16.27 -8.97
CA PHE A 345 8.14 16.93 -9.95
C PHE A 345 9.17 15.95 -10.51
N TYR A 346 9.72 16.24 -11.68
CA TYR A 346 10.82 15.46 -12.25
C TYR A 346 12.16 15.88 -11.66
N ARG A 347 12.98 14.90 -11.29
CA ARG A 347 14.36 15.08 -10.86
C ARG A 347 15.22 15.47 -12.06
N ARG A 348 16.19 16.38 -11.87
CA ARG A 348 17.23 16.66 -12.89
C ARG A 348 18.44 15.77 -12.67
N ASN A 349 18.85 15.58 -11.42
CA ASN A 349 19.92 14.68 -11.03
C ASN A 349 19.52 13.80 -9.82
N PRO A 350 18.96 12.60 -10.08
CA PRO A 350 18.51 11.69 -9.01
C PRO A 350 19.59 11.26 -8.02
N THR A 351 20.87 11.31 -8.41
CA THR A 351 22.01 10.86 -7.58
C THR A 351 22.44 11.88 -6.52
N VAL A 352 21.75 13.01 -6.40
CA VAL A 352 22.04 14.05 -5.40
C VAL A 352 20.88 14.13 -4.42
N SER A 353 21.15 14.51 -3.19
CA SER A 353 20.11 14.72 -2.19
C SER A 353 19.26 15.95 -2.49
N LEU A 354 18.01 15.89 -2.05
CA LEU A 354 17.08 17.03 -2.06
C LEU A 354 17.11 17.74 -0.71
N PHE A 355 16.94 19.06 -0.76
CA PHE A 355 16.84 19.91 0.43
C PHE A 355 15.55 20.73 0.39
N ILE A 356 14.88 20.86 1.52
CA ILE A 356 13.87 21.90 1.71
C ILE A 356 14.59 23.15 2.18
N VAL A 357 14.40 24.26 1.49
CA VAL A 357 15.05 25.53 1.79
C VAL A 357 14.01 26.59 2.16
N ALA A 358 14.28 27.33 3.23
CA ALA A 358 13.53 28.51 3.62
C ALA A 358 14.27 29.79 3.19
N ARG A 359 13.60 30.61 2.38
CA ARG A 359 14.10 31.90 1.88
C ARG A 359 13.28 33.06 2.41
N ALA A 360 13.91 34.20 2.65
CA ALA A 360 13.19 35.45 2.90
C ALA A 360 13.96 36.63 2.29
N GLY A 361 13.28 37.47 1.52
CA GLY A 361 13.93 38.60 0.84
C GLY A 361 15.06 38.20 -0.13
N GLY A 362 15.03 36.98 -0.68
CA GLY A 362 16.08 36.43 -1.54
C GLY A 362 17.27 35.79 -0.81
N MET A 363 17.33 35.88 0.53
CA MET A 363 18.37 35.25 1.33
C MET A 363 17.97 33.84 1.78
N PHE A 364 18.96 32.94 1.91
CA PHE A 364 18.82 31.61 2.47
C PHE A 364 18.90 31.68 4.00
N PHE A 365 17.86 31.20 4.69
CA PHE A 365 17.79 31.24 6.16
C PHE A 365 17.94 29.88 6.82
N GLY A 366 17.63 28.81 6.10
CA GLY A 366 17.76 27.45 6.62
C GLY A 366 17.52 26.43 5.53
N SER A 367 18.11 25.25 5.71
CA SER A 367 17.90 24.10 4.84
C SER A 367 17.80 22.82 5.66
N ASN A 368 16.91 21.93 5.24
CA ASN A 368 16.74 20.61 5.83
C ASN A 368 16.93 19.56 4.73
N LEU A 369 17.79 18.58 4.97
CA LEU A 369 17.95 17.42 4.11
C LEU A 369 16.65 16.60 4.08
N LEU A 370 16.21 16.24 2.88
CA LEU A 370 15.19 15.21 2.70
C LEU A 370 15.87 13.85 2.78
N GLU A 371 15.83 13.21 3.95
CA GLU A 371 16.43 11.90 4.17
C GLU A 371 15.89 10.86 3.17
N GLY A 372 16.78 10.04 2.62
CA GLY A 372 16.43 9.03 1.61
C GLY A 372 16.03 9.60 0.24
N SER A 373 16.35 10.88 -0.03
CA SER A 373 16.03 11.51 -1.32
C SER A 373 17.04 11.23 -2.43
N GLU A 374 18.21 10.69 -2.13
CA GLU A 374 19.16 10.26 -3.14
C GLU A 374 18.77 8.89 -3.71
N VAL A 375 18.86 8.78 -5.03
CA VAL A 375 18.68 7.53 -5.76
C VAL A 375 19.95 7.24 -6.54
N ALA A 376 20.65 6.18 -6.16
CA ALA A 376 21.96 5.80 -6.70
C ALA A 376 21.86 5.16 -8.11
N VAL A 377 21.25 5.89 -9.04
CA VAL A 377 21.06 5.49 -10.45
C VAL A 377 22.41 5.19 -11.08
N GLY A 378 22.56 3.96 -11.58
CA GLY A 378 23.76 3.50 -12.26
C GLY A 378 24.87 2.98 -11.33
N ASP A 379 24.81 3.25 -10.02
CA ASP A 379 25.81 2.77 -9.05
C ASP A 379 25.37 1.48 -8.34
N VAL A 380 24.06 1.29 -8.17
CA VAL A 380 23.43 0.10 -7.58
C VAL A 380 22.20 -0.30 -8.39
N PRO A 381 21.74 -1.57 -8.30
CA PRO A 381 20.46 -1.93 -8.88
C PRO A 381 19.32 -1.20 -8.19
N LEU A 382 18.34 -0.76 -8.99
CA LEU A 382 17.09 -0.15 -8.52
C LEU A 382 15.93 -1.07 -8.84
N VAL A 383 15.04 -1.27 -7.87
CA VAL A 383 13.90 -2.19 -7.98
C VAL A 383 12.60 -1.42 -7.85
N PHE A 384 11.87 -1.35 -8.96
CA PHE A 384 10.56 -0.76 -9.04
C PHE A 384 9.48 -1.84 -9.08
N VAL A 385 8.36 -1.60 -8.40
CA VAL A 385 7.19 -2.48 -8.42
C VAL A 385 6.07 -1.80 -9.20
N SER A 386 5.38 -2.56 -10.04
CA SER A 386 4.25 -2.04 -10.80
C SER A 386 3.11 -1.62 -9.86
N ASP A 387 2.68 -0.36 -9.97
CA ASP A 387 1.48 0.19 -9.32
C ASP A 387 0.59 0.87 -10.36
N LYS A 388 -0.47 0.18 -10.79
CA LYS A 388 -1.42 0.60 -11.84
C LYS A 388 -0.72 0.93 -13.17
N ASN A 389 -0.33 2.20 -13.36
CA ASN A 389 0.24 2.77 -14.59
C ASN A 389 1.66 3.34 -14.39
N GLU A 390 2.18 3.34 -13.17
CA GLU A 390 3.53 3.83 -12.85
C GLU A 390 4.32 2.73 -12.13
N TRP A 391 5.64 2.85 -12.15
CA TRP A 391 6.56 1.96 -11.48
C TRP A 391 7.09 2.67 -10.25
N LEU A 392 6.79 2.15 -9.05
CA LEU A 392 7.20 2.76 -7.79
C LEU A 392 8.52 2.16 -7.31
N LEU A 393 9.53 2.99 -7.05
CA LEU A 393 10.79 2.55 -6.47
C LEU A 393 10.51 1.99 -5.08
N GLN A 394 10.82 0.71 -4.89
CA GLN A 394 10.67 0.05 -3.61
C GLN A 394 12.03 -0.28 -3.02
N GLY A 395 13.04 -0.63 -3.80
CA GLY A 395 14.37 -0.97 -3.27
C GLY A 395 15.53 -0.46 -4.12
N GLN A 396 16.68 -0.35 -3.48
CA GLN A 396 17.98 -0.12 -4.11
C GLN A 396 19.03 -1.02 -3.46
N ALA A 397 20.08 -1.38 -4.19
CA ALA A 397 21.05 -2.41 -3.79
C ALA A 397 20.37 -3.76 -3.50
N SER A 398 20.89 -4.59 -2.59
CA SER A 398 20.23 -5.85 -2.24
C SER A 398 18.98 -5.60 -1.41
N CYS A 399 17.84 -6.12 -1.87
CA CYS A 399 16.56 -5.92 -1.20
C CYS A 399 15.59 -7.08 -1.45
N SER A 400 14.51 -7.12 -0.66
CA SER A 400 13.39 -8.05 -0.83
C SER A 400 12.10 -7.27 -1.03
N VAL A 401 11.37 -7.55 -2.10
CA VAL A 401 10.11 -6.89 -2.45
C VAL A 401 8.97 -7.91 -2.55
N ARG A 402 7.76 -7.45 -2.18
CA ARG A 402 6.53 -8.26 -2.25
C ARG A 402 5.97 -8.40 -3.66
N GLY A 403 6.16 -7.38 -4.49
CA GLY A 403 5.63 -7.35 -5.85
C GLY A 403 6.10 -8.57 -6.63
N SER A 404 5.19 -9.18 -7.40
CA SER A 404 5.49 -10.29 -8.31
C SER A 404 5.70 -9.81 -9.75
N HIS A 405 5.63 -8.51 -10.01
CA HIS A 405 5.96 -7.90 -11.28
C HIS A 405 6.83 -6.67 -10.99
N VAL A 406 8.11 -6.80 -11.32
CA VAL A 406 9.12 -5.79 -10.96
C VAL A 406 9.93 -5.39 -12.17
N LEU A 407 10.34 -4.13 -12.18
CA LEU A 407 11.30 -3.56 -13.09
C LEU A 407 12.60 -3.40 -12.30
N ILE A 408 13.70 -3.92 -12.83
CA ILE A 408 15.03 -3.79 -12.24
C ILE A 408 15.89 -2.99 -13.21
N VAL A 409 16.39 -1.85 -12.75
CA VAL A 409 17.42 -1.07 -13.43
C VAL A 409 18.77 -1.55 -12.91
N LEU A 410 19.63 -2.02 -13.80
CA LEU A 410 20.96 -2.51 -13.47
C LEU A 410 21.93 -1.34 -13.23
N PRO A 411 22.97 -1.52 -12.39
CA PRO A 411 24.08 -0.59 -12.36
C PRO A 411 24.85 -0.62 -13.69
N LYS A 412 25.61 0.43 -14.01
CA LYS A 412 26.25 0.61 -15.33
C LYS A 412 27.23 -0.51 -15.69
N ASP A 413 27.86 -1.06 -14.68
CA ASP A 413 28.83 -2.15 -14.69
C ASP A 413 28.19 -3.52 -14.38
N GLY A 414 26.88 -3.56 -14.15
CA GLY A 414 26.16 -4.73 -13.68
C GLY A 414 25.70 -5.68 -14.78
N CYS A 415 25.81 -6.97 -14.50
CA CYS A 415 25.18 -8.03 -15.29
C CYS A 415 24.48 -9.06 -14.39
N LEU A 416 23.55 -9.82 -14.98
CA LEU A 416 22.91 -10.94 -14.29
C LEU A 416 23.91 -12.10 -14.15
N ALA A 417 23.94 -12.73 -12.98
CA ALA A 417 24.79 -13.90 -12.75
C ALA A 417 24.27 -15.18 -13.45
N SER A 418 22.99 -15.21 -13.80
CA SER A 418 22.31 -16.34 -14.45
C SER A 418 21.15 -15.85 -15.32
N GLU A 419 20.78 -16.65 -16.32
CA GLU A 419 19.54 -16.45 -17.07
C GLU A 419 18.32 -16.83 -16.20
N HIS A 420 17.21 -16.14 -16.41
CA HIS A 420 15.98 -16.31 -15.64
C HIS A 420 14.79 -16.50 -16.60
N GLU A 421 13.92 -17.47 -16.30
CA GLU A 421 12.64 -17.66 -17.00
C GLU A 421 11.73 -16.44 -16.73
N ASP A 422 10.94 -16.01 -17.73
CA ASP A 422 10.06 -14.83 -17.67
C ASP A 422 10.76 -13.49 -17.38
N CYS A 423 11.94 -13.30 -17.98
CA CYS A 423 12.70 -12.05 -17.97
C CYS A 423 12.60 -11.34 -19.34
N ASP A 424 11.89 -10.21 -19.41
CA ASP A 424 11.95 -9.34 -20.59
C ASP A 424 13.13 -8.37 -20.38
N SER A 425 14.18 -8.53 -21.18
CA SER A 425 15.40 -7.72 -21.13
C SER A 425 15.57 -6.90 -22.42
N GLY A 426 16.38 -5.84 -22.35
CA GLY A 426 16.84 -5.13 -23.56
C GLY A 426 16.25 -3.74 -23.79
N PHE A 427 15.73 -3.08 -22.75
CA PHE A 427 15.37 -1.67 -22.80
C PHE A 427 16.21 -0.85 -21.80
N SER A 428 16.17 0.47 -21.98
CA SER A 428 16.84 1.43 -21.11
C SER A 428 15.83 2.10 -20.19
N ALA A 429 16.18 2.22 -18.91
CA ALA A 429 15.48 3.07 -17.96
C ALA A 429 16.53 3.90 -17.20
N LEU A 430 16.32 5.21 -17.11
CA LEU A 430 17.23 6.16 -16.47
C LEU A 430 18.66 6.08 -17.05
N GLY A 431 18.77 5.92 -18.37
CA GLY A 431 20.04 5.74 -19.08
C GLY A 431 20.81 4.45 -18.77
N CYS A 432 20.19 3.48 -18.09
CA CYS A 432 20.80 2.21 -17.68
C CYS A 432 20.03 1.02 -18.24
N HIS A 433 20.71 -0.12 -18.40
CA HIS A 433 20.07 -1.36 -18.81
C HIS A 433 19.02 -1.79 -17.79
N ALA A 434 17.83 -2.14 -18.27
CA ALA A 434 16.74 -2.55 -17.42
C ALA A 434 16.09 -3.84 -17.92
N LEU A 435 15.40 -4.51 -17.01
CA LEU A 435 14.70 -5.76 -17.23
C LEU A 435 13.44 -5.82 -16.38
N THR A 436 12.40 -6.48 -16.88
CA THR A 436 11.22 -6.80 -16.08
C THR A 436 11.19 -8.27 -15.76
N ILE A 437 10.81 -8.59 -14.52
CA ILE A 437 10.71 -9.97 -14.02
C ILE A 437 9.35 -10.18 -13.39
N LYS A 438 8.78 -11.36 -13.66
CA LYS A 438 7.51 -11.81 -13.11
C LYS A 438 7.68 -13.03 -12.20
N GLY A 439 6.75 -13.18 -11.26
CA GLY A 439 6.69 -14.28 -10.32
C GLY A 439 7.57 -14.11 -9.09
N ARG A 440 7.97 -15.23 -8.48
CA ARG A 440 8.77 -15.30 -7.24
C ARG A 440 10.15 -15.85 -7.56
N GLN A 441 11.15 -14.98 -7.59
CA GLN A 441 12.52 -15.33 -7.97
C GLN A 441 13.54 -14.61 -7.09
N ASP A 442 14.75 -15.19 -6.99
CA ASP A 442 15.92 -14.54 -6.42
C ASP A 442 16.91 -14.25 -7.54
N ILE A 443 17.29 -12.99 -7.71
CA ILE A 443 18.16 -12.55 -8.78
C ILE A 443 19.47 -12.09 -8.16
N ILE A 444 20.57 -12.52 -8.77
CA ILE A 444 21.91 -12.10 -8.39
C ILE A 444 22.47 -11.23 -9.50
N ILE A 445 22.86 -10.02 -9.15
CA ILE A 445 23.46 -9.03 -10.02
C ILE A 445 24.92 -8.87 -9.60
N LYS A 446 25.84 -8.99 -10.56
CA LYS A 446 27.27 -8.82 -10.35
C LYS A 446 27.73 -7.56 -11.08
N GLY A 447 28.39 -6.66 -10.37
CA GLY A 447 29.19 -5.56 -10.92
C GLY A 447 30.47 -5.44 -10.09
N ASP A 448 30.82 -4.21 -9.72
CA ASP A 448 31.83 -3.87 -8.71
C ASP A 448 31.56 -4.58 -7.38
N GLU A 449 30.28 -4.77 -7.07
CA GLU A 449 29.83 -5.52 -5.91
C GLU A 449 28.71 -6.51 -6.30
N THR A 450 28.43 -7.45 -5.41
CA THR A 450 27.35 -8.42 -5.61
C THR A 450 26.08 -7.94 -4.92
N TYR A 451 24.96 -8.00 -5.65
CA TYR A 451 23.64 -7.63 -5.16
C TYR A 451 22.65 -8.79 -5.33
N ARG A 452 21.76 -8.95 -4.35
CA ARG A 452 20.67 -9.94 -4.41
C ARG A 452 19.31 -9.29 -4.28
N ILE A 453 18.46 -9.48 -5.28
CA ILE A 453 17.07 -9.02 -5.30
C ILE A 453 16.14 -10.21 -5.11
N LYS A 454 15.28 -10.18 -4.09
CA LYS A 454 14.28 -11.22 -3.83
C LYS A 454 12.89 -10.70 -4.15
N ILE A 455 12.18 -11.35 -5.06
CA ILE A 455 10.88 -10.93 -5.61
C ILE A 455 9.77 -11.87 -5.11
N GLY A 456 8.54 -11.38 -4.95
CA GLY A 456 7.38 -12.22 -4.60
C GLY A 456 7.47 -12.84 -3.20
N ARG A 457 8.17 -12.17 -2.27
CA ARG A 457 8.38 -12.63 -0.88
C ARG A 457 7.34 -12.05 0.06
N ASP A 458 6.98 -12.80 1.10
CA ASP A 458 5.95 -12.40 2.10
C ASP A 458 6.42 -11.26 3.03
N GLN A 459 7.73 -11.08 3.15
CA GLN A 459 8.38 -10.01 3.92
C GLN A 459 9.20 -9.11 3.01
N ILE A 460 9.02 -7.80 3.16
CA ILE A 460 9.97 -6.82 2.63
C ILE A 460 11.08 -6.68 3.66
N ILE A 461 12.31 -6.80 3.19
CA ILE A 461 13.49 -6.45 3.96
C ILE A 461 14.09 -5.25 3.26
N HIS A 462 13.72 -4.05 3.72
CA HIS A 462 14.52 -2.86 3.50
C HIS A 462 15.49 -2.77 4.66
N THR A 463 16.76 -2.95 4.38
CA THR A 463 17.79 -2.57 5.34
C THR A 463 17.94 -1.06 5.27
N GLY A 464 17.09 -0.35 6.01
CA GLY A 464 17.23 1.09 6.19
C GLY A 464 18.47 1.35 7.02
N PHE A 465 19.48 1.96 6.42
CA PHE A 465 20.68 2.41 7.12
C PHE A 465 20.68 3.94 7.18
N SER A 466 21.13 4.48 8.32
CA SER A 466 21.42 5.90 8.48
C SER A 466 22.88 6.11 8.84
N PHE A 467 23.46 7.20 8.34
CA PHE A 467 24.78 7.65 8.76
C PHE A 467 24.68 8.43 10.06
N GLN A 468 25.64 8.19 10.95
CA GLN A 468 25.81 8.93 12.20
C GLN A 468 27.18 9.61 12.18
N GLY A 469 27.21 10.91 12.37
CA GLY A 469 28.45 11.67 12.39
C GLY A 469 28.20 13.16 12.26
N LYS A 470 29.26 13.95 12.44
CA LYS A 470 29.20 15.39 12.25
C LYS A 470 29.24 15.69 10.75
N ARG A 471 28.11 16.12 10.20
CA ARG A 471 28.00 16.56 8.79
C ARG A 471 28.51 17.99 8.64
N LEU A 472 29.11 18.29 7.49
CA LEU A 472 29.50 19.65 7.13
C LEU A 472 28.50 20.20 6.11
N ASN A 473 27.75 21.24 6.47
CA ASN A 473 26.68 21.81 5.64
C ASN A 473 27.21 22.83 4.61
N TRP A 474 28.21 22.42 3.83
CA TRP A 474 28.69 23.19 2.68
C TRP A 474 28.38 22.44 1.40
N THR A 475 28.15 23.17 0.31
CA THR A 475 28.02 22.57 -1.00
C THR A 475 29.34 21.91 -1.39
N SER A 476 29.33 20.59 -1.60
CA SER A 476 30.49 19.79 -1.97
C SER A 476 30.10 18.70 -2.96
N TYR A 477 31.09 18.02 -3.52
CA TYR A 477 30.90 16.81 -4.32
C TYR A 477 31.83 15.70 -3.79
N PRO A 478 31.31 14.63 -3.15
CA PRO A 478 29.90 14.30 -2.90
C PRO A 478 29.17 15.30 -2.00
N ASP A 479 27.84 15.33 -2.08
CA ASP A 479 26.96 16.25 -1.33
C ASP A 479 26.85 15.87 0.15
N GLU A 480 26.96 14.58 0.49
CA GLU A 480 27.10 14.14 1.88
C GLU A 480 28.56 14.17 2.34
N LEU A 481 28.91 15.20 3.10
CA LEU A 481 30.24 15.44 3.65
C LEU A 481 30.26 15.23 5.16
N PHE A 482 31.17 14.38 5.65
CA PHE A 482 31.34 14.05 7.06
C PHE A 482 32.72 14.48 7.58
N LEU A 483 32.75 14.97 8.81
CA LEU A 483 33.97 15.14 9.59
C LEU A 483 34.22 13.81 10.33
N GLY A 484 35.25 13.11 9.89
CA GLY A 484 35.56 11.73 10.28
C GLY A 484 34.73 10.68 9.56
N VAL A 485 35.12 9.42 9.75
CA VAL A 485 34.40 8.26 9.22
C VAL A 485 33.04 8.14 9.91
N PRO A 486 31.92 8.20 9.18
CA PRO A 486 30.60 8.12 9.80
C PRO A 486 30.33 6.70 10.35
N GLY A 487 29.63 6.67 11.48
CA GLY A 487 28.93 5.47 11.95
C GLY A 487 27.76 5.13 11.03
N ILE A 488 27.32 3.88 11.05
CA ILE A 488 26.14 3.44 10.32
C ILE A 488 25.23 2.70 11.28
N THR A 489 23.98 3.13 11.36
CA THR A 489 22.94 2.48 12.17
C THR A 489 21.84 1.89 11.32
N GLN A 490 21.36 0.70 11.71
CA GLN A 490 20.23 0.04 11.07
C GLN A 490 18.92 0.44 11.74
N HIS A 491 17.94 0.84 10.94
CA HIS A 491 16.55 1.00 11.34
C HIS A 491 15.84 -0.36 11.26
N SER A 492 15.92 -1.20 12.29
CA SER A 492 15.16 -2.46 12.36
C SER A 492 14.52 -2.62 13.74
N GLU A 493 13.19 -2.81 13.77
CA GLU A 493 12.43 -3.23 14.97
C GLU A 493 12.67 -4.70 15.34
N ASN A 494 13.35 -5.47 14.49
CA ASN A 494 13.81 -6.83 14.81
C ASN A 494 15.29 -6.79 15.20
N LEU A 495 15.57 -6.93 16.50
CA LEU A 495 16.88 -7.09 17.12
C LEU A 495 17.54 -8.44 16.78
N SER A 496 17.62 -8.79 15.50
CA SER A 496 18.54 -9.82 15.06
C SER A 496 19.92 -9.18 14.95
N THR A 497 20.87 -9.61 15.80
CA THR A 497 22.29 -9.23 15.72
C THR A 497 22.91 -9.82 14.45
N ARG A 498 22.56 -9.28 13.28
CA ARG A 498 23.26 -9.59 12.04
C ARG A 498 24.55 -8.78 12.03
N HIS A 499 25.68 -9.47 11.90
CA HIS A 499 26.96 -8.81 11.72
C HIS A 499 27.09 -8.34 10.28
N TYR A 500 27.19 -7.03 10.09
CA TYR A 500 27.49 -6.43 8.79
C TYR A 500 28.93 -5.95 8.75
N LYS A 501 29.55 -6.09 7.59
CA LYS A 501 30.89 -5.56 7.33
C LYS A 501 30.79 -4.29 6.52
N ARG A 502 31.70 -3.36 6.78
CA ARG A 502 31.77 -2.06 6.10
C ARG A 502 33.01 -2.00 5.22
N PHE A 503 32.88 -1.42 4.04
CA PHE A 503 33.94 -1.33 3.05
C PHE A 503 34.06 0.09 2.50
N PHE A 504 35.30 0.50 2.15
CA PHE A 504 35.60 1.67 1.34
C PHE A 504 36.18 1.24 0.01
N ASN A 505 35.50 1.59 -1.09
CA ASN A 505 35.89 1.22 -2.46
C ASN A 505 36.24 -0.28 -2.59
N GLY A 506 35.47 -1.14 -1.90
CA GLY A 506 35.69 -2.60 -1.87
C GLY A 506 36.71 -3.11 -0.84
N THR A 507 37.47 -2.25 -0.18
CA THR A 507 38.42 -2.62 0.88
C THR A 507 37.74 -2.58 2.25
N PHE A 508 37.95 -3.61 3.08
CA PHE A 508 37.37 -3.66 4.43
C PHE A 508 37.90 -2.48 5.28
N ILE A 509 37.02 -1.72 5.93
CA ILE A 509 37.39 -0.45 6.60
C ILE A 509 38.49 -0.61 7.66
N GLU A 510 38.56 -1.75 8.34
CA GLU A 510 39.58 -2.02 9.36
C GLU A 510 40.98 -2.21 8.75
N ASN A 511 41.06 -2.54 7.46
CA ASN A 511 42.32 -2.69 6.72
C ASN A 511 42.79 -1.40 6.06
N CYS A 512 41.95 -0.36 5.98
CA CYS A 512 42.30 0.92 5.36
C CYS A 512 43.15 1.78 6.31
N ASP A 513 44.21 2.38 5.77
CA ASP A 513 44.98 3.40 6.48
C ASP A 513 44.18 4.70 6.67
N VAL A 514 44.58 5.55 7.61
CA VAL A 514 43.87 6.81 7.91
C VAL A 514 43.76 7.70 6.67
N GLN A 515 44.80 7.76 5.84
CA GLN A 515 44.82 8.57 4.62
C GLN A 515 43.87 8.03 3.55
N GLU A 516 43.74 6.69 3.45
CA GLU A 516 42.85 6.03 2.50
C GLU A 516 41.36 6.18 2.85
N LYS A 517 41.06 6.54 4.11
CA LYS A 517 39.70 6.80 4.61
C LYS A 517 39.20 8.21 4.27
N MET A 518 40.06 9.10 3.78
CA MET A 518 39.72 10.51 3.54
C MET A 518 39.36 10.77 2.06
N GLY A 519 38.71 11.90 1.80
CA GLY A 519 38.29 12.30 0.45
C GLY A 519 36.96 11.69 0.03
N ALA A 520 36.73 11.60 -1.28
CA ALA A 520 35.52 10.99 -1.84
C ALA A 520 35.63 9.47 -1.84
N GLN A 521 34.73 8.79 -1.13
CA GLN A 521 34.76 7.35 -0.90
C GLN A 521 33.39 6.73 -1.19
N PHE A 522 33.37 5.56 -1.82
CA PHE A 522 32.18 4.71 -1.78
C PHE A 522 32.20 3.88 -0.50
N ILE A 523 31.23 4.13 0.38
CA ILE A 523 31.00 3.31 1.56
C ILE A 523 29.94 2.26 1.25
N SER A 524 30.25 1.01 1.57
CA SER A 524 29.33 -0.12 1.38
C SER A 524 29.11 -0.89 2.68
N VAL A 525 27.90 -1.38 2.87
CA VAL A 525 27.51 -2.30 3.96
C VAL A 525 27.12 -3.63 3.34
N ARG A 526 27.81 -4.70 3.73
CA ARG A 526 27.58 -6.04 3.20
C ARG A 526 27.20 -7.02 4.30
N ASN A 527 26.36 -7.99 3.95
CA ASN A 527 25.98 -9.08 4.85
C ASN A 527 27.03 -10.21 4.84
N GLU A 528 26.76 -11.28 5.59
CA GLU A 528 27.66 -12.45 5.71
C GLU A 528 27.88 -13.21 4.39
N ASN A 529 26.96 -13.06 3.42
CA ASN A 529 27.07 -13.64 2.09
C ASN A 529 27.79 -12.70 1.09
N ASP A 530 28.38 -11.60 1.57
CA ASP A 530 28.98 -10.55 0.74
C ASP A 530 27.98 -9.86 -0.21
N GLU A 531 26.68 -9.95 0.08
CA GLU A 531 25.63 -9.22 -0.63
C GLU A 531 25.58 -7.78 -0.11
N THR A 532 25.66 -6.81 -1.02
CA THR A 532 25.69 -5.38 -0.67
C THR A 532 24.30 -4.85 -0.40
N LEU A 533 24.08 -4.37 0.83
CA LEU A 533 22.81 -3.85 1.33
C LEU A 533 22.70 -2.32 1.26
N LEU A 534 23.85 -1.64 1.26
CA LEU A 534 24.00 -0.19 1.07
C LEU A 534 25.29 0.03 0.31
N ARG A 535 25.27 0.91 -0.68
CA ARG A 535 26.47 1.51 -1.30
C ARG A 535 26.15 2.96 -1.55
N LYS A 536 27.00 3.87 -1.09
CA LYS A 536 26.80 5.32 -1.23
C LYS A 536 28.13 6.03 -1.38
N LYS A 537 28.17 7.09 -2.18
CA LYS A 537 29.34 7.96 -2.29
C LYS A 537 29.27 9.06 -1.24
N ILE A 538 30.31 9.20 -0.43
CA ILE A 538 30.39 10.20 0.64
C ILE A 538 31.74 10.92 0.61
N GLY A 539 31.78 12.15 1.09
CA GLY A 539 33.01 12.88 1.38
C GLY A 539 33.41 12.72 2.84
N ILE A 540 34.69 12.45 3.10
CA ILE A 540 35.23 12.33 4.46
C ILE A 540 36.40 13.30 4.62
N LEU A 541 36.29 14.18 5.62
CA LEU A 541 37.34 15.13 6.01
C LEU A 541 37.88 14.79 7.40
N PRO A 542 39.05 15.33 7.79
CA PRO A 542 39.56 15.22 9.16
C PRO A 542 38.56 15.70 10.21
N ASN A 543 38.60 15.11 11.41
CA ASN A 543 37.65 15.44 12.50
C ASN A 543 37.76 16.90 12.99
N ASP A 544 38.96 17.47 12.87
CA ASP A 544 39.37 18.83 13.23
C ASP A 544 39.21 19.84 12.10
N PHE A 545 38.77 19.39 10.90
CA PHE A 545 38.51 20.31 9.79
C PHE A 545 37.45 21.36 10.16
N SER A 546 37.80 22.62 9.94
CA SER A 546 36.90 23.77 10.07
C SER A 546 37.03 24.68 8.87
N LEU A 547 35.90 25.26 8.45
CA LEU A 547 35.82 26.23 7.38
C LEU A 547 34.96 27.42 7.83
N GLU A 548 35.57 28.61 7.86
CA GLU A 548 34.92 29.86 8.24
C GLU A 548 35.02 30.89 7.12
N ILE A 549 33.93 31.62 6.86
CA ILE A 549 33.96 32.82 6.03
C ILE A 549 33.87 34.04 6.93
N LYS A 550 34.86 34.94 6.82
CA LYS A 550 34.86 36.23 7.51
C LYS A 550 34.70 37.37 6.52
N ASN A 551 33.82 38.31 6.86
CA ASN A 551 33.64 39.53 6.10
C ASN A 551 34.87 40.42 6.24
N GLY A 552 35.29 41.04 5.13
CA GLY A 552 36.32 42.07 5.14
C GLY A 552 35.76 43.41 5.61
N GLN A 553 36.60 44.46 5.58
CA GLN A 553 36.14 45.80 5.96
C GLN A 553 35.28 46.44 4.87
N GLN A 554 35.49 46.06 3.60
CA GLN A 554 34.70 46.51 2.46
C GLN A 554 33.73 45.43 1.98
N ALA A 555 32.64 45.84 1.31
CA ALA A 555 31.59 44.93 0.82
C ALA A 555 32.06 43.91 -0.23
N ASN A 556 33.22 44.14 -0.84
CA ASN A 556 33.87 43.27 -1.83
C ASN A 556 35.05 42.47 -1.25
N GLU A 557 35.27 42.53 0.06
CA GLU A 557 36.35 41.83 0.74
C GLU A 557 35.80 40.72 1.65
N GLY A 558 36.53 39.62 1.71
CA GLY A 558 36.26 38.52 2.61
C GLY A 558 37.43 37.55 2.63
N SER A 559 37.53 36.75 3.69
CA SER A 559 38.53 35.70 3.83
C SER A 559 37.86 34.37 4.13
N VAL A 560 38.30 33.32 3.44
CA VAL A 560 37.98 31.93 3.78
C VAL A 560 39.12 31.38 4.62
N ILE A 561 38.82 30.96 5.84
CA ILE A 561 39.79 30.38 6.77
C ILE A 561 39.52 28.88 6.83
N ILE A 562 40.55 28.10 6.48
CA ILE A 562 40.53 26.64 6.55
C ILE A 562 41.54 26.23 7.62
N THR A 563 41.10 25.46 8.60
CA THR A 563 41.98 24.86 9.61
C THR A 563 41.78 23.36 9.64
N THR A 564 42.87 22.62 9.82
CA THR A 564 42.91 21.18 10.02
C THR A 564 43.87 20.88 11.14
#